data_AF-A0A535LLR0-F1
#
_entry.id   AF-A0A535LLR0-F1
#
_cell.length_a   1.000
_cell.length_b   1.000
_cell.length_c   1.000
_cell.angle_alpha   90.00
_cell.angle_beta   90.00
_cell.angle_gamma   90.00
#
_symmetry.space_group_name_H-M   'P 1'
#
loop_
_entity.id
_entity.type
_entity.pdbx_description
1 polymer ?
#
loop_
_entity_poly.entity_id
_entity_poly.type
_entity_poly.pdbx_seq_one_letter_code
_entity_poly.pdbx_strand_id
1 'polypeptide(L)'
;MTALNVSIALPTGALLPGALRLLSRGGVMRLSAAELGRRLLVERSGVRVILVRPADVPAYVDHGAADLGIVGKDVLWESNGSHYELVDLRFGACRLVLAVPDESKLNGPETWPPLMRVATKLPRTAAAWFEGRGQAVEIVRL
;
A
#
# COMPACT_ATOMS: atom_id res chain seq x y z
N MET A 1 -30.58 -17.80 6.14
CA MET A 1 -29.73 -16.65 6.52
C MET A 1 -28.29 -17.08 6.32
N THR A 2 -27.65 -16.68 5.23
CA THR A 2 -26.21 -16.87 5.05
C THR A 2 -25.51 -16.09 6.15
N ALA A 3 -24.60 -16.73 6.90
CA ALA A 3 -23.78 -16.03 7.87
C ALA A 3 -23.06 -14.88 7.16
N LEU A 4 -23.09 -13.69 7.77
CA LEU A 4 -22.35 -12.53 7.27
C LEU A 4 -20.86 -12.85 7.43
N ASN A 5 -20.22 -13.24 6.33
CA ASN A 5 -18.80 -13.51 6.32
C ASN A 5 -18.06 -12.23 5.92
N VAL A 6 -17.24 -11.68 6.82
CA VAL A 6 -16.41 -10.49 6.52
C VAL A 6 -15.09 -10.95 5.91
N SER A 7 -14.73 -10.37 4.78
CA SER A 7 -13.51 -10.65 4.03
C SER A 7 -12.49 -9.52 4.17
N ILE A 8 -11.26 -9.86 4.51
CA ILE A 8 -10.18 -8.91 4.80
C ILE A 8 -8.97 -9.23 3.91
N ALA A 9 -8.62 -8.29 3.05
CA ALA A 9 -7.41 -8.30 2.25
C ALA A 9 -6.20 -7.91 3.09
N LEU A 10 -5.23 -8.82 3.24
CA LEU A 10 -3.96 -8.57 3.92
C LEU A 10 -2.80 -8.45 2.94
N PRO A 11 -1.92 -7.46 3.12
CA PRO A 11 -0.76 -7.27 2.27
C PRO A 11 0.30 -8.32 2.62
N THR A 12 0.87 -8.94 1.60
CA THR A 12 2.07 -9.79 1.75
C THR A 12 3.33 -8.95 1.99
N GLY A 13 4.45 -9.61 2.32
CA GLY A 13 5.74 -8.93 2.52
C GLY A 13 5.83 -8.20 3.86
N ALA A 14 6.42 -6.99 3.85
CA ALA A 14 6.84 -6.27 5.06
C ALA A 14 5.69 -5.91 6.03
N LEU A 15 4.48 -5.72 5.51
CA LEU A 15 3.31 -5.36 6.31
C LEU A 15 2.60 -6.58 6.94
N LEU A 16 2.83 -7.79 6.41
CA LEU A 16 2.13 -9.01 6.84
C LEU A 16 2.30 -9.29 8.35
N PRO A 17 3.51 -9.24 8.95
CA PRO A 17 3.67 -9.50 10.38
C PRO A 17 2.88 -8.50 11.25
N GLY A 18 2.80 -7.23 10.83
CA GLY A 18 2.01 -6.21 11.52
C GLY A 18 0.51 -6.49 11.43
N ALA A 19 0.03 -6.83 10.23
CA ALA A 19 -1.36 -7.21 9.99
C ALA A 19 -1.80 -8.43 10.82
N LEU A 20 -0.99 -9.50 10.86
CA LEU A 20 -1.30 -10.70 11.65
C LEU A 20 -1.34 -10.40 13.16
N ARG A 21 -0.42 -9.56 13.65
CA ARG A 21 -0.46 -9.11 15.06
C ARG A 21 -1.71 -8.30 15.36
N LEU A 22 -2.14 -7.43 14.45
CA LEU A 22 -3.34 -6.63 14.62
C LEU A 22 -4.59 -7.51 14.72
N LEU A 23 -4.77 -8.45 13.78
CA LEU A 23 -5.91 -9.38 13.81
C LEU A 23 -5.93 -10.23 15.08
N SER A 24 -4.77 -10.70 15.52
CA SER A 24 -4.63 -11.49 16.75
C SER A 24 -4.97 -10.66 18.00
N ARG A 25 -4.44 -9.43 18.11
CA ARG A 25 -4.73 -8.53 19.25
C ARG A 25 -6.18 -8.06 19.29
N GLY A 26 -6.80 -7.88 18.13
CA GLY A 26 -8.22 -7.53 18.02
C GLY A 26 -9.17 -8.72 18.25
N GLY A 27 -8.66 -9.93 18.50
CA GLY A 27 -9.47 -11.12 18.66
C GLY A 27 -10.20 -11.58 17.38
N VAL A 28 -9.83 -11.05 16.22
CA VAL A 28 -10.48 -11.33 14.93
C VAL A 28 -10.06 -12.70 14.41
N MET A 29 -8.75 -12.92 14.29
CA MET A 29 -8.21 -14.21 13.87
C MET A 29 -6.75 -14.33 14.30
N ARG A 30 -6.42 -15.44 14.97
CA ARG A 30 -5.03 -15.77 15.27
C ARG A 30 -4.47 -16.62 14.13
N LEU A 31 -3.54 -16.04 13.39
CA LEU A 31 -2.83 -16.66 12.28
C LEU A 31 -1.32 -16.47 12.47
N SER A 32 -0.54 -17.44 12.03
CA SER A 32 0.92 -17.32 11.94
C SER A 32 1.40 -17.40 10.50
N ALA A 33 2.56 -16.82 10.21
CA ALA A 33 3.17 -16.92 8.88
C ALA A 33 3.43 -18.39 8.46
N ALA A 34 3.80 -19.25 9.42
CA ALA A 34 4.00 -20.68 9.20
C ALA A 34 2.70 -21.38 8.79
N GLU A 35 1.58 -21.01 9.42
CA GLU A 35 0.27 -21.56 9.11
C GLU A 35 -0.25 -21.11 7.73
N LEU A 36 0.04 -19.87 7.34
CA LEU A 36 -0.30 -19.37 6.03
C LEU A 36 0.46 -20.12 4.94
N GLY A 37 1.77 -20.35 5.12
CA GLY A 37 2.58 -21.09 4.16
C GLY A 37 2.42 -20.53 2.73
N ARG A 38 1.83 -21.33 1.83
CA ARG A 38 1.49 -20.94 0.45
C ARG A 38 0.00 -20.68 0.21
N ARG A 39 -0.83 -20.72 1.26
CA ARG A 39 -2.26 -20.46 1.15
C ARG A 39 -2.48 -18.98 0.85
N LEU A 40 -3.39 -18.69 -0.07
CA LEU A 40 -3.81 -17.33 -0.40
C LEU A 40 -5.10 -16.93 0.31
N LEU A 41 -5.80 -17.89 0.91
CA LEU A 41 -7.07 -17.67 1.60
C LEU A 41 -7.15 -18.56 2.83
N VAL A 42 -7.61 -17.98 3.95
CA VAL A 42 -7.95 -18.71 5.17
C VAL A 42 -9.29 -18.21 5.68
N GLU A 43 -10.19 -19.12 6.03
CA GLU A 43 -11.53 -18.78 6.54
C GLU A 43 -11.76 -19.47 7.88
N ARG A 44 -12.17 -18.69 8.90
CA ARG A 44 -12.49 -19.17 10.26
C ARG A 44 -13.58 -18.32 10.88
N SER A 45 -14.56 -18.96 11.50
CA SER A 45 -15.58 -18.29 12.34
C SER A 45 -16.26 -17.09 11.66
N GLY A 46 -16.58 -17.20 10.36
CA GLY A 46 -17.21 -16.13 9.59
C GLY A 46 -16.27 -14.99 9.16
N VAL A 47 -14.96 -15.15 9.31
CA VAL A 47 -13.97 -14.21 8.78
C VAL A 47 -13.11 -14.90 7.73
N ARG A 48 -12.97 -14.25 6.56
CA ARG A 48 -12.10 -14.67 5.48
C ARG A 48 -10.91 -13.72 5.38
N VAL A 49 -9.70 -14.26 5.45
CA VAL A 49 -8.45 -13.52 5.22
C VAL A 49 -7.91 -13.90 3.86
N ILE A 50 -7.63 -12.90 3.02
CA ILE A 50 -7.10 -13.07 1.66
C ILE A 50 -5.71 -12.44 1.63
N LEU A 51 -4.68 -13.20 1.27
CA LEU A 51 -3.34 -12.66 1.08
C LEU A 51 -3.19 -12.11 -0.33
N VAL A 52 -2.84 -10.83 -0.41
CA VAL A 52 -2.72 -10.11 -1.68
C VAL A 52 -1.40 -9.37 -1.75
N ARG A 53 -0.94 -9.10 -2.98
CA ARG A 53 0.19 -8.19 -3.16
C ARG A 53 -0.26 -6.79 -2.71
N PRO A 54 0.59 -6.00 -2.03
CA PRO A 54 0.19 -4.71 -1.49
C PRO A 54 -0.51 -3.78 -2.51
N ALA A 55 -0.01 -3.74 -3.74
CA ALA A 55 -0.59 -2.92 -4.82
C ALA A 55 -2.00 -3.35 -5.26
N ASP A 56 -2.39 -4.60 -5.00
CA ASP A 56 -3.68 -5.16 -5.42
C ASP A 56 -4.75 -5.03 -4.31
N VAL A 57 -4.36 -4.72 -3.06
CA VAL A 57 -5.30 -4.56 -1.94
C VAL A 57 -6.42 -3.54 -2.26
N PRO A 58 -6.13 -2.34 -2.79
CA PRO A 58 -7.16 -1.37 -3.16
C PRO A 58 -8.23 -1.94 -4.11
N ALA A 59 -7.79 -2.66 -5.15
CA ALA A 59 -8.70 -3.24 -6.13
C ALA A 59 -9.59 -4.34 -5.54
N TYR A 60 -9.06 -5.13 -4.59
CA TYR A 60 -9.87 -6.13 -3.89
C TYR A 60 -11.01 -5.49 -3.11
N VAL A 61 -10.75 -4.35 -2.47
CA VAL A 61 -11.77 -3.61 -1.72
C VAL A 61 -12.75 -2.92 -2.67
N ASP A 62 -12.26 -2.21 -3.69
CA ASP A 62 -13.11 -1.45 -4.62
C ASP A 62 -14.10 -2.32 -5.39
N HIS A 63 -13.69 -3.53 -5.75
CA HIS A 63 -14.53 -4.46 -6.50
C HIS A 63 -15.33 -5.41 -5.60
N GLY A 64 -15.28 -5.24 -4.28
CA GLY A 64 -16.02 -6.08 -3.32
C GLY A 64 -15.52 -7.53 -3.21
N ALA A 65 -14.30 -7.82 -3.68
CA ALA A 65 -13.65 -9.11 -3.47
C ALA A 65 -13.15 -9.25 -2.01
N ALA A 66 -12.91 -8.13 -1.34
CA ALA A 66 -12.72 -8.01 0.09
C ALA A 66 -13.60 -6.86 0.63
N ASP A 67 -14.15 -7.01 1.83
CA ASP A 67 -14.92 -5.95 2.49
C ASP A 67 -13.99 -4.90 3.13
N LEU A 68 -12.81 -5.34 3.59
CA LEU A 68 -11.80 -4.50 4.24
C LEU A 68 -10.41 -4.82 3.70
N GLY A 69 -9.49 -3.87 3.79
CA GLY A 69 -8.10 -4.05 3.38
C GLY A 69 -7.11 -3.35 4.30
N ILE A 70 -5.97 -4.00 4.56
CA ILE A 70 -4.80 -3.36 5.18
C ILE A 70 -3.83 -2.98 4.07
N VAL A 71 -3.46 -1.71 3.98
CA VAL A 71 -2.65 -1.22 2.86
C VAL A 71 -1.70 -0.11 3.31
N GLY A 72 -0.55 0.00 2.65
CA GLY A 72 0.39 1.09 2.88
C GLY A 72 -0.16 2.41 2.36
N LYS A 73 0.17 3.51 3.06
CA LYS A 73 -0.28 4.85 2.67
C LYS A 73 0.24 5.26 1.29
N ASP A 74 1.44 4.81 0.91
CA ASP A 74 2.03 5.00 -0.42
C ASP A 74 1.17 4.38 -1.54
N VAL A 75 0.65 3.18 -1.31
CA VAL A 75 -0.25 2.51 -2.26
C VAL A 75 -1.59 3.23 -2.35
N LEU A 76 -2.13 3.71 -1.22
CA LEU A 76 -3.38 4.50 -1.23
C LEU A 76 -3.23 5.81 -2.01
N TRP A 77 -2.13 6.55 -1.81
CA TRP A 77 -1.87 7.77 -2.58
C TRP A 77 -1.74 7.52 -4.08
N GLU A 78 -1.21 6.36 -4.46
CA GLU A 78 -1.05 5.99 -5.87
C GLU A 78 -2.34 5.43 -6.49
N SER A 79 -3.25 4.89 -5.68
CA SER A 79 -4.50 4.32 -6.15
C SER A 79 -5.45 5.39 -6.76
N ASN A 80 -6.33 4.96 -7.66
CA ASN A 80 -7.35 5.81 -8.29
C ASN A 80 -8.76 5.58 -7.70
N GLY A 81 -8.87 4.79 -6.64
CA GLY A 81 -10.14 4.38 -6.03
C GLY A 81 -10.66 5.40 -5.03
N SER A 82 -11.98 5.40 -4.82
CA SER A 82 -12.63 6.13 -3.73
C SER A 82 -12.71 5.21 -2.51
N HIS A 83 -11.60 5.09 -1.80
CA HIS A 83 -11.52 4.29 -0.57
C HIS A 83 -11.93 5.11 0.64
N TYR A 84 -12.62 4.48 1.59
CA TYR A 84 -12.74 5.02 2.93
C TYR A 84 -11.53 4.60 3.77
N GLU A 85 -10.66 5.56 4.07
CA GLU A 85 -9.59 5.34 5.04
C GLU A 85 -10.15 5.44 6.46
N LEU A 86 -10.47 4.29 7.05
CA LEU A 86 -11.15 4.24 8.35
C LEU A 86 -10.23 4.57 9.53
N VAL A 87 -8.97 4.13 9.46
CA VAL A 87 -8.03 4.25 10.60
C VAL A 87 -6.57 4.16 10.16
N ASP A 88 -5.71 4.95 10.79
CA ASP A 88 -4.25 4.76 10.75
C ASP A 88 -3.85 3.69 11.78
N LEU A 89 -3.32 2.57 11.29
CA LEU A 89 -2.92 1.42 12.10
C LEU A 89 -1.56 1.59 12.79
N ARG A 90 -0.83 2.68 12.51
CA ARG A 90 0.42 3.08 13.17
C ARG A 90 1.52 2.02 13.14
N PHE A 91 1.64 1.26 12.04
CA PHE A 91 2.77 0.39 11.76
C PHE A 91 3.18 0.44 10.29
N GLY A 92 4.36 -0.08 9.95
CA GLY A 92 4.86 -0.05 8.58
C GLY A 92 5.36 1.32 8.14
N ALA A 93 5.81 2.13 9.10
CA ALA A 93 6.30 3.48 8.85
C ALA A 93 7.44 3.48 7.82
N CYS A 94 7.30 4.33 6.81
CA CYS A 94 8.30 4.57 5.78
C CYS A 94 8.18 6.04 5.32
N ARG A 95 9.13 6.48 4.49
CA ARG A 95 9.11 7.80 3.89
C ARG A 95 9.39 7.67 2.40
N LEU A 96 8.59 8.37 1.59
CA LEU A 96 8.91 8.58 0.19
C LEU A 96 10.00 9.65 0.09
N VAL A 97 11.04 9.36 -0.68
CA VAL A 97 12.18 10.24 -0.90
C VAL A 97 12.44 10.37 -2.39
N LEU A 98 12.98 11.51 -2.79
CA LEU A 98 13.68 11.64 -4.06
C LEU A 98 15.11 11.18 -3.84
N ALA A 99 15.63 10.38 -4.76
CA ALA A 99 16.99 9.87 -4.71
C ALA A 99 17.65 10.05 -6.08
N VAL A 100 18.95 10.31 -6.05
CA VAL A 100 19.83 10.40 -7.21
C VAL A 100 21.12 9.63 -6.90
N PRO A 101 21.93 9.25 -7.89
CA PRO A 101 23.26 8.69 -7.65
C PRO A 101 24.12 9.65 -6.82
N ASP A 102 25.06 9.13 -6.04
CA ASP A 102 25.92 9.92 -5.15
C ASP A 102 26.77 10.94 -5.92
N GLU A 103 27.09 10.66 -7.18
CA GLU A 103 27.87 11.51 -8.09
C GLU A 103 27.02 12.60 -8.78
N SER A 104 25.71 12.61 -8.53
CA SER A 104 24.80 13.58 -9.12
C SER A 104 25.07 15.00 -8.62
N LYS A 105 24.94 15.98 -9.53
CA LYS A 105 25.00 17.41 -9.17
C LYS A 105 23.67 17.92 -8.59
N LEU A 106 22.62 17.11 -8.62
CA LEU A 106 21.32 17.48 -8.07
C LEU A 106 21.35 17.36 -6.55
N ASN A 107 21.20 18.49 -5.87
CA ASN A 107 21.20 18.59 -4.41
C ASN A 107 20.16 19.62 -3.95
N GLY A 108 18.89 19.37 -4.26
CA GLY A 108 17.77 20.24 -3.88
C GLY A 108 17.23 21.10 -5.03
N PRO A 109 16.06 21.76 -4.82
CA PRO A 109 15.33 22.51 -5.84
C PRO A 109 16.15 23.54 -6.61
N GLU A 110 17.12 24.17 -5.96
CA GLU A 110 18.03 25.16 -6.51
C GLU A 110 18.95 24.63 -7.62
N THR A 111 19.16 23.31 -7.66
CA THR A 111 20.00 22.64 -8.67
C THR A 111 19.18 21.93 -9.74
N TRP A 112 17.85 21.93 -9.64
CA TRP A 112 17.00 21.19 -10.56
C TRP A 112 16.99 21.84 -11.94
N PRO A 113 17.16 21.05 -13.02
CA PRO A 113 17.00 21.57 -14.36
C PRO A 113 15.53 21.94 -14.63
N PRO A 114 15.26 22.78 -15.65
CA PRO A 114 13.90 23.17 -16.00
C PRO A 114 12.96 21.99 -16.29
N LEU A 115 13.50 20.89 -16.81
CA LEU A 115 12.80 19.63 -17.02
C LEU A 115 13.63 18.48 -16.45
N MET A 116 13.06 17.73 -15.50
CA MET A 116 13.65 16.50 -14.95
C MET A 116 12.93 15.26 -15.44
N ARG A 117 13.63 14.12 -15.46
CA ARG A 117 13.01 12.80 -15.67
C ARG A 117 13.00 12.06 -14.33
N VAL A 118 11.84 11.56 -13.92
CA VAL A 118 11.66 10.88 -12.63
C VAL A 118 11.17 9.46 -12.89
N ALA A 119 12.03 8.48 -12.64
CA ALA A 119 11.68 7.07 -12.72
C ALA A 119 11.07 6.61 -11.39
N THR A 120 9.83 6.11 -11.40
CA THR A 120 9.14 5.72 -10.17
C THR A 120 8.04 4.69 -10.40
N LYS A 121 7.80 3.86 -9.39
CA LYS A 121 6.62 2.99 -9.30
C LYS A 121 5.34 3.76 -8.89
N LEU A 122 5.49 5.01 -8.44
CA LEU A 122 4.44 5.87 -7.90
C LEU A 122 4.22 7.11 -8.81
N PRO A 123 3.85 6.94 -10.08
CA PRO A 123 3.77 8.03 -11.04
C PRO A 123 2.80 9.15 -10.63
N ARG A 124 1.62 8.83 -10.09
CA ARG A 124 0.63 9.83 -9.68
C ARG A 124 1.10 10.60 -8.46
N THR A 125 1.61 9.89 -7.46
CA THR A 125 2.12 10.50 -6.23
C THR A 125 3.29 11.42 -6.53
N ALA A 126 4.23 11.00 -7.39
CA ALA A 126 5.35 11.82 -7.81
C ALA A 126 4.90 13.05 -8.61
N ALA A 127 4.02 12.87 -9.60
CA ALA A 127 3.49 13.97 -10.41
C ALA A 127 2.83 15.04 -9.52
N ALA A 128 1.92 14.63 -8.63
CA ALA A 128 1.24 15.55 -7.71
C ALA A 128 2.22 16.28 -6.77
N TRP A 129 3.27 15.60 -6.31
CA TRP A 129 4.28 16.22 -5.43
C TRP A 129 5.10 17.30 -6.13
N PHE A 130 5.46 17.09 -7.40
CA PHE A 130 6.19 18.07 -8.23
C PHE A 130 5.29 19.20 -8.74
N GLU A 131 4.05 18.89 -9.12
CA GLU A 131 3.05 19.87 -9.54
C GLU A 131 2.77 20.89 -8.43
N GLY A 132 2.60 20.43 -7.18
CA GLY A 132 2.45 21.31 -6.02
C GLY A 132 3.66 22.21 -5.73
N ARG A 133 4.77 22.04 -6.45
CA ARG A 133 5.99 22.87 -6.37
C ARG A 133 6.26 23.66 -7.66
N GLY A 134 5.40 23.55 -8.67
CA GLY A 134 5.60 24.20 -9.96
C GLY A 134 6.80 23.68 -10.76
N GLN A 135 7.28 22.46 -10.47
CA GLN A 135 8.42 21.86 -11.15
C GLN A 135 7.95 20.92 -12.26
N ALA A 136 8.34 21.20 -13.50
CA ALA A 136 8.04 20.33 -14.63
C ALA A 136 8.88 19.03 -14.57
N VAL A 137 8.21 17.89 -14.74
CA VAL A 137 8.85 16.56 -14.74
C VAL A 137 8.25 15.67 -15.83
N GLU A 138 9.09 14.88 -16.47
CA GLU A 138 8.70 13.70 -17.24
C GLU A 138 8.70 12.49 -16.31
N ILE A 139 7.53 11.89 -16.07
CA ILE A 139 7.42 10.68 -15.27
C ILE A 139 7.70 9.44 -16.14
N VAL A 140 8.65 8.62 -15.71
CA VAL A 140 8.94 7.31 -16.30
C VAL A 140 8.45 6.23 -15.33
N ARG A 141 7.41 5.50 -15.72
CA ARG A 141 6.89 4.41 -14.89
C ARG A 141 7.84 3.20 -14.92
N LEU A 142 8.10 2.64 -13.74
CA LEU A 142 8.81 1.36 -13.54
C LEU A 142 7.86 0.24 -13.12
#